data_AF-A0A844EKK2-F1
#
_entry.id   AF-A0A844EKK2-F1
#
_cell.length_a   1.000
_cell.length_b   1.000
_cell.length_c   1.000
_cell.angle_alpha   90.00
_cell.angle_beta   90.00
_cell.angle_gamma   90.00
#
_symmetry.space_group_name_H-M   'P 1'
#
loop_
_entity.id
_entity.type
_entity.pdbx_description
1 polymer ?
#
loop_
_entity_poly.entity_id
_entity_poly.type
_entity_poly.pdbx_seq_one_letter_code
_entity_poly.pdbx_strand_id
1 'polypeptide(L)' 'LEAVGLPVTSDLLNSNEVFDKIKNDKKNRDGHLSLIYVHKIGGPVIKSIPSDQIQEFLGIKTVKA' A
#
# COMPACT_ATOMS: atom_id res chain seq x y z
N LEU A 1 14.49 -6.47 7.07
CA LEU A 1 14.91 -5.23 6.40
C LEU A 1 16.00 -4.55 7.22
N GLU A 2 15.75 -4.28 8.51
CA GLU A 2 16.78 -3.77 9.44
C GLU A 2 18.02 -4.67 9.53
N ALA A 3 17.82 -6.00 9.65
CA ALA A 3 18.92 -6.98 9.73
C ALA A 3 19.86 -6.97 8.51
N VAL A 4 19.43 -6.36 7.39
CA VAL A 4 20.24 -6.19 6.17
C VAL A 4 20.50 -4.71 5.85
N GLY A 5 20.29 -3.82 6.82
CA GLY A 5 20.59 -2.38 6.72
C GLY A 5 19.65 -1.57 5.83
N LEU A 6 18.46 -2.09 5.49
CA LEU A 6 17.48 -1.37 4.66
C LEU A 6 16.52 -0.52 5.51
N PRO A 7 16.14 0.68 5.04
CA PRO A 7 15.20 1.54 5.75
C PRO A 7 13.82 0.88 5.85
N VAL A 8 13.19 1.02 7.02
CA VAL A 8 11.84 0.51 7.30
C VAL A 8 10.78 1.62 7.39
N THR A 9 11.21 2.87 7.32
CA THR A 9 10.35 4.06 7.34
C THR A 9 10.67 4.96 6.14
N SER A 10 9.69 5.79 5.76
CA SER A 10 9.87 6.81 4.73
C SER A 10 8.89 7.96 4.98
N ASP A 11 9.40 9.19 5.01
CA ASP A 11 8.56 10.39 5.17
C ASP A 11 7.54 10.56 4.05
N LEU A 12 7.80 9.96 2.89
CA LEU A 12 6.88 9.95 1.76
C LEU A 12 5.55 9.29 2.13
N LEU A 13 5.54 8.31 3.05
CA LEU A 13 4.31 7.65 3.49
C LEU A 13 3.36 8.59 4.26
N ASN A 14 3.86 9.74 4.73
CA ASN A 14 3.06 10.77 5.36
C ASN A 14 2.56 11.83 4.36
N SER A 15 2.98 11.76 3.09
CA SER A 15 2.57 12.70 2.06
C SER A 15 1.34 12.22 1.31
N ASN A 16 0.38 13.13 1.09
CA ASN A 16 -0.80 12.86 0.28
C ASN A 16 -0.45 12.57 -1.20
N GLU A 17 0.70 13.04 -1.69
CA GLU A 17 1.16 12.81 -3.05
C GLU A 17 1.41 11.33 -3.36
N VAL A 18 1.65 10.51 -2.34
CA VAL A 18 1.80 9.06 -2.52
C VAL A 18 0.52 8.44 -3.05
N PHE A 19 -0.66 8.90 -2.64
CA PHE A 19 -1.93 8.35 -3.13
C PHE A 19 -2.13 8.61 -4.62
N ASP A 20 -1.69 9.77 -5.12
CA ASP A 20 -1.76 10.09 -6.54
C ASP A 20 -0.82 9.21 -7.37
N LYS A 21 0.36 8.88 -6.83
CA LYS A 21 1.27 7.92 -7.47
C LYS A 21 0.69 6.50 -7.47
N ILE A 22 0.09 6.07 -6.36
CA ILE A 22 -0.49 4.72 -6.24
C ILE A 22 -1.65 4.53 -7.24
N LYS A 23 -2.50 5.55 -7.47
CA LYS A 23 -3.58 5.48 -8.48
C LYS A 23 -3.07 5.18 -9.89
N ASN A 24 -1.87 5.64 -10.22
CA ASN A 24 -1.23 5.45 -11.52
C ASN A 24 -0.37 4.18 -11.62
N ASP A 25 -0.39 3.30 -10.61
CA ASP A 25 0.33 2.03 -10.66
C ASP A 25 -0.21 1.13 -11.79
N LYS A 26 0.70 0.57 -12.60
CA LYS A 26 0.37 -0.26 -13.78
C LYS A 26 -0.45 -1.52 -13.47
N LYS A 27 -0.50 -1.96 -12.20
CA LYS A 27 -1.29 -3.12 -11.77
C LYS A 27 -2.78 -2.78 -11.61
N ASN A 28 -3.12 -1.50 -11.54
CA ASN A 28 -4.50 -1.06 -11.37
C ASN A 28 -5.29 -1.30 -12.67
N ARG A 29 -6.53 -1.75 -12.53
CA ARG A 29 -7.42 -2.09 -13.66
C ARG A 29 -8.84 -1.65 -13.32
N ASP A 30 -9.54 -1.12 -14.32
CA ASP A 30 -10.98 -0.82 -14.24
C ASP A 30 -11.41 0.02 -13.02
N GLY A 31 -10.60 1.02 -12.64
CA GLY A 31 -10.89 1.88 -11.49
C GLY A 31 -10.58 1.25 -10.13
N HIS A 32 -9.93 0.08 -10.11
CA HIS A 32 -9.49 -0.61 -8.91
C HIS A 32 -7.96 -0.67 -8.79
N LEU A 33 -7.47 -0.52 -7.56
CA LEU A 33 -6.08 -0.77 -7.20
C LEU A 33 -5.86 -2.25 -6.94
N SER A 34 -4.74 -2.76 -7.46
CA SER A 34 -4.27 -4.11 -7.20
C SER A 34 -3.14 -4.08 -6.16
N LEU A 35 -3.51 -4.24 -4.89
CA LEU A 35 -2.56 -4.25 -3.78
C LEU A 35 -2.11 -5.69 -3.48
N ILE A 36 -0.80 -5.90 -3.40
CA ILE A 36 -0.26 -7.16 -2.88
C ILE A 36 -0.15 -7.01 -1.36
N TYR A 37 -0.89 -7.85 -0.64
CA TYR A 37 -0.81 -7.94 0.81
C TYR A 37 -0.32 -9.33 1.22
N VAL A 38 0.58 -9.37 2.19
CA VAL A 38 1.14 -10.60 2.74
C VAL A 38 0.38 -10.91 4.03
N HIS A 39 -0.52 -11.88 4.00
CA HIS A 39 -1.31 -12.26 5.18
C HIS A 39 -0.58 -13.26 6.10
N LYS A 40 0.43 -13.94 5.55
CA LYS A 40 1.40 -14.79 6.26
C LYS A 40 2.70 -14.80 5.46
N ILE A 41 3.83 -15.11 6.10
CA ILE A 41 5.11 -15.25 5.40
C ILE A 41 4.95 -16.26 4.25
N GLY A 42 5.34 -15.85 3.04
CA GLY A 42 5.21 -16.67 1.83
C GLY A 42 3.80 -16.76 1.22
N GLY A 43 2.79 -16.05 1.76
CA GLY A 43 1.42 -16.03 1.25
C GLY A 43 0.99 -14.66 0.76
N PRO A 44 1.39 -14.23 -0.46
CA PRO A 44 0.88 -13.01 -1.06
C PRO A 44 -0.53 -13.22 -1.59
N VAL A 45 -1.40 -12.23 -1.39
CA VAL A 45 -2.75 -12.17 -1.95
C VAL A 45 -2.95 -10.82 -2.61
N ILE A 46 -3.60 -10.83 -3.78
CA ILE A 46 -4.05 -9.59 -4.45
C ILE A 46 -5.37 -9.16 -3.80
N LYS A 47 -5.38 -7.95 -3.25
CA LYS A 47 -6.59 -7.28 -2.79
C LYS A 47 -6.95 -6.20 -3.81
N SER A 48 -8.13 -6.33 -4.42
CA SER A 48 -8.74 -5.28 -5.23
C SER A 48 -9.45 -4.27 -4.34
N ILE A 49 -9.16 -2.98 -4.54
CA ILE A 49 -9.71 -1.87 -3.75
C ILE A 49 -10.16 -0.75 -4.70
N PRO A 50 -11.36 -0.19 -4.55
CA PRO A 50 -11.77 1.00 -5.30
C PRO A 50 -10.77 2.15 -5.16
N SER A 51 -10.48 2.87 -6.25
CA SER A 51 -9.42 3.89 -6.28
C SER A 51 -9.66 5.12 -5.39
N ASP A 52 -10.92 5.37 -5.06
CA ASP A 52 -11.38 6.40 -4.13
C ASP A 52 -11.23 5.99 -2.66
N GLN A 53 -11.06 4.69 -2.35
CA GLN A 53 -11.00 4.17 -0.98
C GLN A 53 -9.58 3.86 -0.48
N ILE A 54 -8.54 4.12 -1.28
CA ILE A 54 -7.16 3.74 -0.92
C ILE A 54 -6.64 4.43 0.33
N GLN A 55 -7.00 5.71 0.53
CA GLN A 55 -6.54 6.49 1.66
C GLN A 55 -7.14 5.96 2.97
N GLU A 56 -8.43 5.64 2.98
CA GLU A 56 -9.10 5.01 4.12
C GLU A 56 -8.50 3.63 4.41
N PHE A 57 -8.32 2.80 3.37
CA PHE A 57 -7.77 1.46 3.54
C PHE A 57 -6.35 1.45 4.12
N LEU A 58 -5.47 2.32 3.64
CA LEU A 58 -4.11 2.45 4.17
C LEU A 58 -4.12 3.12 5.55
N GLY A 59 -4.97 4.13 5.77
CA GLY A 59 -5.12 4.81 7.06
C GLY A 59 -5.52 3.87 8.20
N ILE A 60 -6.41 2.90 7.96
CA ILE A 60 -6.79 1.86 8.94
C ILE A 60 -5.58 0.99 9.33
N LYS A 61 -4.60 0.82 8.45
CA LYS A 61 -3.38 0.02 8.72
C LYS A 61 -2.25 0.84 9.33
N THR A 62 -2.15 2.14 9.05
CA THR A 62 -1.15 3.02 9.67
C THR A 62 -1.52 3.35 11.12
N VAL A 63 -2.80 3.27 11.49
CA VAL A 63 -3.27 3.46 12.88
C VAL A 63 -3.63 2.12 13.50
N LYS A 64 -2.62 1.32 13.88
CA LYS A 64 -2.67 0.39 15.02
C LYS A 64 -1.29 -0.23 15.27
N ALA A 65 -0.80 0.04 16.50
CA ALA A 65 0.48 -0.28 17.13
C ALA A 65 1.64 0.64 16.74
#